data_AF-C3NF31-F1
#
_entry.id   AF-C3NF31-F1
#
_cell.length_a   1.000
_cell.length_b   1.000
_cell.length_c   1.000
_cell.angle_alpha   90.00
_cell.angle_beta   90.00
_cell.angle_gamma   90.00
#
_symmetry.space_group_name_H-M   'P 1'
#
loop_
_entity.id
_entity.type
_entity.pdbx_description
1 polymer ?
#
loop_
_entity_poly.entity_id
_entity_poly.type
_entity_poly.pdbx_seq_one_letter_code
_entity_poly.pdbx_strand_id
1 'polypeptide(L)'
;MVMRSFLGTLVALQEAAVYDYSKDYKEIEKAMQEAKRVYKGLKVKILNLSNIEDRMELIDLDPDMGQYKEGYVVVVKVPETPLSDE
;
A
#
# COMPACT_ATOMS: atom_id res chain seq x y z
N MET A 1 -4.44 -29.05 -21.58
CA MET A 1 -3.78 -27.76 -21.81
C MET A 1 -3.55 -27.14 -20.43
N VAL A 2 -2.30 -27.11 -19.96
CA VAL A 2 -1.94 -26.68 -18.60
C VAL A 2 -1.87 -25.15 -18.61
N MET A 3 -2.79 -24.51 -17.89
CA MET A 3 -2.75 -23.07 -17.67
C MET A 3 -1.60 -22.77 -16.72
N ARG A 4 -0.44 -22.38 -17.28
CA ARG A 4 0.70 -21.91 -16.48
C ARG A 4 0.38 -20.49 -16.04
N SER A 5 -0.14 -20.36 -14.82
CA SER A 5 -0.33 -19.06 -14.19
C SER A 5 1.03 -18.38 -14.00
N PHE A 6 1.17 -17.17 -14.53
CA PHE A 6 2.34 -16.28 -14.38
C PHE A 6 2.44 -15.69 -12.95
N LEU A 7 2.14 -16.50 -11.93
CA LEU A 7 2.19 -16.09 -10.53
C LEU A 7 3.61 -15.76 -10.06
N GLY A 8 4.64 -16.21 -10.80
CA GLY A 8 6.04 -15.95 -10.47
C GLY A 8 6.54 -14.54 -10.77
N THR A 9 5.85 -13.78 -11.65
CA THR A 9 6.34 -12.45 -12.09
C THR A 9 5.92 -11.32 -11.14
N LEU A 10 4.90 -11.55 -10.30
CA LEU A 10 4.46 -10.59 -9.28
C LEU A 10 5.38 -10.56 -8.05
N VAL A 11 6.25 -11.56 -7.88
CA VAL A 11 7.17 -11.66 -6.74
C VAL A 11 8.38 -10.73 -6.88
N ALA A 12 8.57 -10.09 -8.05
CA ALA A 12 9.83 -9.42 -8.40
C ALA A 12 9.83 -7.89 -8.26
N LEU A 13 8.73 -7.20 -7.98
CA LEU A 13 8.74 -5.73 -7.85
C LEU A 13 7.83 -5.26 -6.70
N GLN A 14 8.47 -4.93 -5.58
CA GLN A 14 7.92 -4.25 -4.39
C GLN A 14 6.80 -5.01 -3.64
N GLU A 15 7.14 -5.52 -2.45
CA GLU A 15 6.19 -6.08 -1.49
C GLU A 15 5.17 -5.06 -0.98
N ALA A 16 5.36 -3.78 -1.30
CA ALA A 16 4.46 -2.71 -0.96
C ALA A 16 4.67 -1.46 -1.83
N ALA A 17 3.60 -0.73 -2.11
CA ALA A 17 3.61 0.47 -2.94
C ALA A 17 2.74 1.58 -2.34
N VAL A 18 3.09 2.82 -2.67
CA VAL A 18 2.23 3.99 -2.40
C VAL A 18 1.16 4.07 -3.48
N TYR A 19 -0.10 4.19 -3.06
CA TYR A 19 -1.25 4.32 -3.96
C TYR A 19 -1.65 5.78 -4.19
N ASP A 20 -1.73 6.57 -3.11
CA ASP A 20 -2.18 7.97 -3.18
C ASP A 20 -1.70 8.79 -1.97
N TYR A 21 -1.62 10.12 -2.13
CA TYR A 21 -1.26 11.10 -1.11
C TYR A 21 -2.20 12.32 -1.16
N SER A 22 -2.73 12.72 -0.01
CA SER A 22 -3.44 14.00 0.13
C SER A 22 -3.34 14.53 1.56
N LYS A 23 -3.49 15.85 1.70
CA LYS A 23 -3.62 16.51 3.01
C LYS A 23 -5.05 16.43 3.56
N ASP A 24 -6.04 16.11 2.73
CA ASP A 24 -7.42 15.90 3.17
C ASP A 24 -7.65 14.42 3.47
N TYR A 25 -7.94 14.12 4.74
CA TYR A 25 -8.27 12.78 5.18
C TYR A 25 -9.47 12.19 4.44
N LYS A 26 -10.47 13.00 4.07
CA LYS A 26 -11.66 12.52 3.36
C LYS A 26 -11.35 12.07 1.93
N GLU A 27 -10.37 12.68 1.28
CA GLU A 27 -9.91 12.25 -0.03
C GLU A 27 -9.16 10.93 0.08
N ILE A 28 -8.25 10.83 1.05
CA ILE A 28 -7.50 9.59 1.29
C ILE A 28 -8.40 8.43 1.73
N GLU A 29 -9.44 8.69 2.49
CA GLU A 29 -10.41 7.64 2.85
C GLU A 29 -11.09 7.08 1.61
N LYS A 30 -11.48 7.93 0.65
CA LYS A 30 -12.05 7.46 -0.63
C LYS A 30 -11.03 6.65 -1.43
N ALA A 31 -9.79 7.15 -1.54
CA ALA A 31 -8.70 6.45 -2.20
C ALA A 31 -8.43 5.08 -1.58
N MET A 32 -8.47 4.97 -0.24
CA MET A 32 -8.33 3.70 0.47
C MET A 32 -9.45 2.71 0.12
N GLN A 33 -10.70 3.19 0.05
CA GLN A 33 -11.84 2.33 -0.33
C GLN A 33 -11.73 1.84 -1.77
N GLU A 34 -11.22 2.68 -2.67
CA GLU A 34 -10.95 2.29 -4.05
C GLU A 34 -9.81 1.28 -4.13
N ALA A 35 -8.67 1.55 -3.48
CA ALA A 35 -7.53 0.64 -3.42
C ALA A 35 -7.93 -0.74 -2.87
N LYS A 36 -8.78 -0.80 -1.83
CA LYS A 36 -9.32 -2.08 -1.31
C LYS A 36 -10.13 -2.88 -2.33
N ARG A 37 -10.83 -2.20 -3.24
CA ARG A 37 -11.62 -2.86 -4.31
C ARG A 37 -10.74 -3.40 -5.43
N VAL A 38 -9.69 -2.65 -5.77
CA VAL A 38 -8.74 -2.99 -6.85
C VAL A 38 -7.77 -4.08 -6.39
N TYR A 39 -7.15 -3.90 -5.23
CA TYR A 39 -6.11 -4.76 -4.68
C TYR A 39 -6.68 -5.79 -3.70
N LYS A 40 -7.62 -6.61 -4.16
CA LYS A 40 -8.20 -7.68 -3.34
C LYS A 40 -7.11 -8.66 -2.90
N GLY A 41 -7.16 -9.04 -1.63
CA GLY A 41 -6.17 -9.95 -1.03
C GLY A 41 -4.86 -9.28 -0.60
N LEU A 42 -4.69 -7.97 -0.87
CA LEU A 42 -3.57 -7.18 -0.34
C LEU A 42 -4.01 -6.38 0.89
N LYS A 43 -3.04 -6.04 1.75
CA LYS A 43 -3.25 -5.18 2.91
C LYS A 43 -3.20 -3.72 2.47
N VAL A 44 -4.32 -3.02 2.56
CA VAL A 44 -4.42 -1.59 2.28
C VAL A 44 -4.58 -0.82 3.59
N LYS A 45 -3.72 0.17 3.84
CA LYS A 45 -3.81 1.04 5.02
C LYS A 45 -3.47 2.50 4.72
N ILE A 46 -3.89 3.38 5.62
CA ILE A 46 -3.53 4.79 5.61
C ILE A 46 -2.40 5.02 6.61
N LEU A 47 -1.38 5.75 6.19
CA LEU A 47 -0.31 6.29 7.03
C LEU A 47 -0.59 7.78 7.28
N ASN A 48 -0.48 8.23 8.53
CA ASN A 48 -0.58 9.64 8.89
C ASN A 48 0.82 10.24 9.01
N LEU A 49 1.19 11.12 8.09
CA LEU A 49 2.54 11.71 8.05
C LEU A 49 2.83 12.65 9.22
N SER A 50 1.85 12.96 10.08
CA SER A 50 2.11 13.67 11.33
C SER A 50 2.76 12.75 12.38
N ASN A 51 2.54 11.43 12.29
CA ASN A 51 3.16 10.43 13.15
C ASN A 51 4.56 10.06 12.62
N ILE A 52 5.55 9.97 13.51
CA ILE A 52 6.94 9.64 13.16
C ILE A 52 7.04 8.22 12.62
N GLU A 53 6.41 7.24 13.25
CA GLU A 53 6.48 5.82 12.87
C GLU A 53 5.91 5.59 11.47
N ASP A 54 4.75 6.20 11.19
CA ASP A 54 4.11 6.16 9.87
C ASP A 54 4.99 6.80 8.78
N ARG A 55 5.71 7.88 9.11
CA ARG A 55 6.67 8.49 8.17
C ARG A 55 7.87 7.59 7.92
N MET A 56 8.42 6.97 8.96
CA MET A 56 9.54 6.05 8.81
C MET A 56 9.14 4.88 7.91
N GLU A 57 7.95 4.32 8.12
CA GLU A 57 7.42 3.28 7.26
C GLU A 57 7.24 3.74 5.81
N LEU A 58 6.80 4.97 5.57
CA LEU A 58 6.71 5.51 4.22
C LEU A 58 8.08 5.69 3.58
N ILE A 59 9.08 6.18 4.33
CA ILE A 59 10.46 6.36 3.83
C ILE A 59 11.09 5.02 3.48
N ASP A 60 10.85 3.98 4.27
CA ASP A 60 11.33 2.62 3.98
C ASP A 60 10.70 2.06 2.69
N LEU A 61 9.47 2.47 2.37
CA LEU A 61 8.76 2.10 1.13
C LEU A 61 9.22 2.90 -0.08
N ASP A 62 9.29 4.21 0.09
CA ASP A 62 9.60 5.18 -0.95
C ASP A 62 10.41 6.35 -0.34
N PRO A 63 11.75 6.29 -0.42
CA PRO A 63 12.62 7.32 0.14
C PRO A 63 12.38 8.73 -0.41
N ASP A 64 11.86 8.85 -1.65
CA ASP A 64 11.58 10.14 -2.29
C ASP A 64 10.41 10.87 -1.61
N MET A 65 9.57 10.14 -0.89
CA MET A 65 8.47 10.67 -0.10
C MET A 65 8.91 11.24 1.26
N GLY A 66 10.18 11.07 1.66
CA GLY A 66 10.70 11.54 2.94
C GLY A 66 10.67 13.07 3.14
N GLN A 67 10.45 13.83 2.07
CA GLN A 67 10.25 15.27 2.12
C GLN A 67 8.88 15.69 2.71
N TYR A 68 7.87 14.82 2.66
CA TYR A 68 6.53 15.13 3.13
C TYR A 68 6.41 14.91 4.65
N LYS A 69 6.08 15.99 5.38
CA LYS A 69 5.98 15.99 6.85
C LYS A 69 4.54 15.98 7.38
N GLU A 70 3.56 16.11 6.49
CA GLU A 70 2.14 16.22 6.82
C GLU A 70 1.27 15.66 5.70
N GLY A 71 0.03 15.30 6.05
CA GLY A 71 -0.93 14.65 5.18
C GLY A 71 -1.04 13.15 5.45
N TYR A 72 -1.68 12.45 4.52
CA TYR A 72 -2.02 11.05 4.64
C TYR A 72 -1.64 10.32 3.36
N VAL A 73 -1.21 9.07 3.48
CA VAL A 73 -0.78 8.24 2.35
C VAL A 73 -1.49 6.90 2.41
N VAL A 74 -2.05 6.47 1.28
CA VAL A 74 -2.53 5.09 1.13
C VAL A 74 -1.36 4.22 0.69
N VAL A 75 -1.10 3.15 1.43
CA VAL A 75 -0.13 2.12 1.06
C VAL A 75 -0.83 0.78 0.85
N VAL A 76 -0.35 0.03 -0.14
CA VAL A 76 -0.81 -1.31 -0.48
C VAL A 76 0.36 -2.26 -0.25
N LYS A 77 0.17 -3.32 0.53
CA LYS A 77 1.22 -4.28 0.91
C LYS A 77 0.78 -5.72 0.63
N VAL A 78 1.72 -6.56 0.20
CA VAL A 78 1.56 -8.01 0.21
C VAL A 78 1.48 -8.46 1.68
N PRO A 79 0.47 -9.25 2.05
CA PRO A 79 0.38 -9.76 3.42
C PRO A 79 1.54 -10.73 3.70
N GLU A 80 2.14 -10.63 4.89
CA GLU A 80 3.26 -11.49 5.35
C GLU A 80 2.88 -12.96 5.42
N THR A 81 1.59 -13.26 5.59
CA THR A 81 1.02 -14.61 5.54
C THR A 81 0.02 -14.68 4.39
N PRO A 82 0.09 -15.67 3.49
CA PRO A 82 -0.96 -15.88 2.51
C PRO A 82 -2.31 -16.03 3.24
N LEU A 83 -3.31 -15.28 2.80
CA LEU A 83 -4.67 -15.39 3.33
C LEU A 83 -5.11 -16.84 3.17
N SER A 84 -5.46 -17.50 4.27
CA SER A 84 -6.02 -18.84 4.21
C SER A 84 -7.38 -18.76 3.54
N ASP A 85 -7.54 -19.50 2.44
CA ASP A 85 -8.84 -19.77 1.85
C ASP A 85 -9.59 -20.72 2.80
N GLU A 86 -10.27 -20.17 3.81
CA GLU A 86 -11.34 -20.85 4.56
C GLU A 86 -12.71 -20.35 4.12
#